data_AF-A0A967WWZ9-F1
#
_entry.id   AF-A0A967WWZ9-F1
#
_cell.length_a   1.000
_cell.length_b   1.000
_cell.length_c   1.000
_cell.angle_alpha   90.00
_cell.angle_beta   90.00
_cell.angle_gamma   90.00
#
_symmetry.space_group_name_H-M   'P 1'
#
loop_
_entity.id
_entity.type
_entity.pdbx_description
1 polymer ?
#
loop_
_entity_poly.entity_id
_entity_poly.type
_entity_poly.pdbx_seq_one_letter_code
_entity_poly.pdbx_strand_id
1 'polypeptide(L)'
;HSARPFMLQEWLINSTQTSLTLTAVCLVFLGTMGMPLFFMMAGVGCLFALRRRTGKQFAIERTKRLFIPFVVGCILLSPVQFYMEWLHKGWYEGSFLQFIPVLVQDRFHTLTTTFSPSIFEALGSHLWFLGYLLTFSLIALPLFLWLKTERGRRAIAWLGKLGERRGGLLVFILPAAAVRMSLQPFFPGYTDWTDYAYMLVFFVCGYLLFADERLVGAIRRDWKLALGVGLLSTLIMLGGLAAGGQQWVQDP
;
A
#
# COMPACT_ATOMS: atom_id res chain seq x y z
N HIS A 1 1.71 -9.48 9.95
CA HIS A 1 2.40 -8.87 11.10
C HIS A 1 2.87 -9.89 12.13
N SER A 2 2.09 -10.88 12.54
CA SER A 2 2.53 -11.87 13.56
C SER A 2 3.77 -12.69 13.19
N ALA A 3 4.05 -12.86 11.90
CA ALA A 3 5.28 -13.52 11.43
C ALA A 3 6.51 -12.59 11.38
N ARG A 4 6.32 -11.25 11.42
CA ARG A 4 7.40 -10.25 11.24
C ARG A 4 8.54 -10.40 12.27
N PRO A 5 8.28 -10.69 13.56
CA PRO A 5 9.37 -10.86 14.53
C PRO A 5 10.34 -11.99 14.21
N PHE A 6 9.92 -12.98 13.42
CA PHE A 6 10.73 -14.16 13.06
C PHE A 6 11.36 -14.03 11.66
N MET A 7 11.29 -12.85 11.03
CA MET A 7 11.88 -12.63 9.71
C MET A 7 13.33 -12.15 9.80
N LEU A 8 14.06 -12.28 8.70
CA LEU A 8 15.46 -11.83 8.62
C LEU A 8 15.61 -10.30 8.56
N GLN A 9 14.56 -9.58 8.12
CA GLN A 9 14.54 -8.12 8.08
C GLN A 9 14.18 -7.56 9.45
N GLU A 10 14.86 -6.49 9.88
CA GLU A 10 14.50 -5.76 11.09
C GLU A 10 13.07 -5.20 11.02
N TRP A 11 12.40 -5.17 12.17
CA TRP A 11 11.03 -4.70 12.33
C TRP A 11 10.91 -3.89 13.64
N LEU A 12 9.68 -3.70 14.13
CA LEU A 12 9.41 -3.03 15.41
C LEU A 12 9.96 -3.84 16.59
N ILE A 13 9.74 -5.16 16.56
CA ILE A 13 10.16 -6.12 17.59
C ILE A 13 10.61 -7.37 16.88
N ASN A 14 11.83 -7.82 17.19
CA ASN A 14 12.46 -8.98 16.58
C ASN A 14 12.74 -10.07 17.62
N SER A 15 12.63 -11.32 17.17
CA SER A 15 13.02 -12.51 17.93
C SER A 15 14.47 -12.85 17.64
N THR A 16 15.14 -13.47 18.60
CA THR A 16 16.47 -14.07 18.39
C THR A 16 16.42 -15.28 17.45
N GLN A 17 15.24 -15.87 17.25
CA GLN A 17 15.02 -16.95 16.29
C GLN A 17 14.40 -16.42 15.01
N THR A 18 15.10 -16.59 13.89
CA THR A 18 14.64 -16.18 12.55
C THR A 18 14.39 -17.38 11.64
N SER A 19 13.44 -17.25 10.71
CA SER A 19 13.11 -18.27 9.71
C SER A 19 13.21 -17.70 8.30
N LEU A 20 14.09 -18.30 7.49
CA LEU A 20 14.21 -17.99 6.07
C LEU A 20 12.91 -18.31 5.32
N THR A 21 12.25 -19.42 5.66
CA THR A 21 10.98 -19.82 5.05
C THR A 21 9.88 -18.80 5.32
N LEU A 22 9.75 -18.30 6.56
CA LEU A 22 8.78 -17.24 6.88
C LEU A 22 9.12 -15.93 6.14
N THR A 23 10.41 -15.61 5.99
CA THR A 23 10.84 -14.44 5.21
C THR A 23 10.44 -14.60 3.74
N ALA A 24 10.75 -15.72 3.11
CA ALA A 24 10.42 -15.97 1.71
C ALA A 24 8.91 -15.98 1.42
N VAL A 25 8.11 -16.60 2.29
CA VAL A 25 6.65 -16.72 2.08
C VAL A 25 5.91 -15.47 2.53
N CYS A 26 6.13 -15.01 3.76
CA CYS A 26 5.31 -13.96 4.34
C CYS A 26 5.79 -12.54 4.01
N LEU A 27 7.10 -12.31 3.87
CA LEU A 27 7.63 -11.00 3.49
C LEU A 27 7.64 -10.85 1.97
N VAL A 28 8.34 -11.76 1.30
CA VAL A 28 8.60 -11.64 -0.14
C VAL A 28 7.35 -11.91 -0.97
N PHE A 29 6.65 -13.03 -0.77
CA PHE A 29 5.45 -13.30 -1.55
C PHE A 29 4.23 -12.50 -1.07
N LEU A 30 3.83 -12.70 0.20
CA LEU A 30 2.62 -12.07 0.73
C LEU A 30 2.75 -10.56 0.96
N GLY A 31 3.93 -10.06 1.36
CA GLY A 31 4.14 -8.63 1.56
C GLY A 31 4.10 -7.86 0.24
N THR A 32 4.82 -8.33 -0.77
CA THR A 32 4.90 -7.68 -2.09
C THR A 32 3.57 -7.70 -2.83
N MET A 33 2.80 -8.79 -2.74
CA MET A 33 1.51 -8.90 -3.43
C MET A 33 0.34 -8.38 -2.59
N GLY A 34 0.37 -8.58 -1.27
CA GLY A 34 -0.77 -8.31 -0.39
C GLY A 34 -1.15 -6.83 -0.34
N MET A 35 -0.18 -5.94 -0.13
CA MET A 35 -0.48 -4.51 -0.01
C MET A 35 -1.06 -3.91 -1.29
N PRO A 36 -0.48 -4.12 -2.49
CA PRO A 36 -1.09 -3.67 -3.74
C PRO A 36 -2.49 -4.24 -3.98
N LEU A 37 -2.72 -5.52 -3.64
CA LEU A 37 -4.05 -6.14 -3.76
C LEU A 37 -5.08 -5.48 -2.85
N PHE A 38 -4.73 -5.12 -1.60
CA PHE A 38 -5.64 -4.39 -0.71
C PHE A 38 -6.03 -3.02 -1.28
N PHE A 39 -5.08 -2.26 -1.83
CA PHE A 39 -5.37 -0.99 -2.48
C PHE A 39 -6.25 -1.18 -3.73
N MET A 40 -5.95 -2.19 -4.55
CA MET A 40 -6.78 -2.53 -5.70
C MET A 40 -8.22 -2.85 -5.27
N MET A 41 -8.42 -3.69 -4.25
CA MET A 41 -9.75 -3.99 -3.71
C MET A 41 -10.46 -2.76 -3.13
N ALA A 42 -9.72 -1.84 -2.50
CA ALA A 42 -10.29 -0.58 -2.04
C ALA A 42 -10.78 0.31 -3.20
N GLY A 43 -10.05 0.31 -4.33
CA GLY A 43 -10.46 0.94 -5.59
C GLY A 43 -11.77 0.36 -6.16
N VAL A 44 -11.89 -0.97 -6.17
CA VAL A 44 -13.14 -1.68 -6.51
C VAL A 44 -14.29 -1.21 -5.60
N GLY A 45 -14.03 -1.08 -4.30
CA GLY A 45 -15.00 -0.53 -3.34
C GLY A 45 -15.44 0.90 -3.67
N CYS A 46 -14.56 1.72 -4.25
CA CYS A 46 -14.90 3.08 -4.68
C CYS A 46 -15.84 3.09 -5.89
N LEU A 47 -15.65 2.19 -6.86
CA LEU A 47 -16.59 2.00 -7.97
C LEU A 47 -18.00 1.71 -7.47
N PHE A 48 -18.15 0.71 -6.60
CA PHE A 48 -19.47 0.35 -6.06
C PHE A 48 -20.07 1.46 -5.20
N ALA A 49 -19.26 2.18 -4.43
CA ALA A 49 -19.74 3.31 -3.63
C ALA A 49 -20.27 4.46 -4.51
N LEU A 50 -19.54 4.82 -5.57
CA LEU A 50 -19.87 5.93 -6.47
C LEU A 50 -21.01 5.60 -7.46
N ARG A 51 -21.42 4.33 -7.58
CA ARG A 51 -22.67 3.96 -8.26
C ARG A 51 -23.91 4.47 -7.52
N ARG A 52 -23.85 4.59 -6.18
CA ARG A 52 -25.00 4.95 -5.33
C ARG A 52 -24.90 6.31 -4.65
N ARG A 53 -23.77 7.02 -4.82
CA ARG A 53 -23.46 8.25 -4.08
C ARG A 53 -22.97 9.36 -5.00
N THR A 54 -23.25 10.60 -4.60
CA THR A 54 -22.59 11.77 -5.20
C THR A 54 -21.14 11.88 -4.73
N GLY A 55 -20.32 12.65 -5.44
CA GLY A 55 -18.91 12.87 -5.05
C GLY A 55 -18.78 13.47 -3.65
N LYS A 56 -19.65 14.42 -3.28
CA LYS A 56 -19.67 15.03 -1.94
C LYS A 56 -20.04 14.01 -0.86
N GLN A 57 -21.09 13.21 -1.07
CA GLN A 57 -21.47 12.16 -0.13
C GLN A 57 -20.35 11.13 0.06
N PHE A 58 -19.73 10.71 -1.04
CA PHE A 58 -18.59 9.81 -1.02
C PHE A 58 -17.43 10.38 -0.19
N ALA A 59 -17.03 11.63 -0.44
CA ALA A 59 -15.94 12.27 0.29
C ALA A 59 -16.22 12.34 1.81
N ILE A 60 -17.42 12.79 2.19
CA ILE A 60 -17.82 12.89 3.61
C ILE A 60 -17.79 11.50 4.29
N GLU A 61 -18.33 10.48 3.63
CA GLU A 61 -18.31 9.12 4.18
C GLU A 61 -16.90 8.57 4.34
N ARG A 62 -16.01 8.82 3.38
CA ARG A 62 -14.60 8.40 3.45
C ARG A 62 -13.87 9.11 4.58
N THR A 63 -14.06 10.42 4.73
CA THR A 63 -13.48 11.16 5.86
C THR A 63 -13.98 10.59 7.19
N LYS A 64 -15.29 10.38 7.39
CA LYS A 64 -15.80 9.85 8.66
C LYS A 64 -15.32 8.43 8.96
N ARG A 65 -15.19 7.57 7.94
CA ARG A 65 -14.82 6.16 8.11
C ARG A 65 -13.32 5.89 8.14
N LEU A 66 -12.50 6.83 7.67
CA LEU A 66 -11.04 6.65 7.58
C LEU A 66 -10.29 7.67 8.42
N PHE A 67 -10.62 8.96 8.30
CA PHE A 67 -9.93 10.02 9.06
C PHE A 67 -10.16 9.89 10.56
N ILE A 68 -11.42 9.71 10.99
CA ILE A 68 -11.73 9.60 12.43
C ILE A 68 -11.04 8.36 13.04
N PRO A 69 -11.16 7.14 12.46
CA PRO A 69 -10.44 5.99 13.00
C PRO A 69 -8.92 6.11 12.92
N PHE A 70 -8.39 6.78 11.88
CA PHE A 70 -6.96 7.05 11.79
C PHE A 70 -6.48 7.92 12.96
N VAL A 71 -7.12 9.07 13.18
CA VAL A 71 -6.74 9.99 14.28
C VAL A 71 -6.89 9.31 15.64
N VAL A 72 -8.00 8.62 15.88
CA VAL A 72 -8.23 7.90 17.15
C VAL A 72 -7.18 6.80 17.33
N GLY A 73 -6.86 6.04 16.28
CA GLY A 73 -5.81 5.02 16.33
C GLY A 73 -4.42 5.62 16.56
N CYS A 74 -4.09 6.75 15.95
CA CYS A 74 -2.83 7.46 16.17
C CYS A 74 -2.69 7.95 17.62
N ILE A 75 -3.79 8.32 18.29
CA ILE A 75 -3.75 8.79 19.67
C ILE A 75 -3.73 7.62 20.66
N LEU A 76 -4.50 6.56 20.40
CA LEU A 76 -4.71 5.48 21.38
C LEU A 76 -3.77 4.29 21.19
N LEU A 77 -3.45 3.92 19.94
CA LEU A 77 -2.72 2.70 19.63
C LEU A 77 -1.25 2.97 19.30
N SER A 78 -0.97 3.99 18.49
CA SER A 78 0.39 4.29 18.03
C SER A 78 1.37 4.60 19.16
N PRO A 79 1.03 5.31 20.25
CA PRO A 79 1.97 5.56 21.33
C PRO A 79 2.42 4.28 22.03
N VAL A 80 1.51 3.32 22.20
CA VAL A 80 1.83 2.00 22.77
C VAL A 80 2.77 1.25 21.85
N GLN A 81 2.52 1.27 20.54
CA GLN A 81 3.39 0.61 19.55
C GLN A 81 4.80 1.20 19.55
N PHE A 82 4.93 2.53 19.47
CA PHE A 82 6.22 3.21 19.49
C PHE A 82 6.97 3.02 20.80
N TYR A 83 6.27 3.04 21.94
CA TYR A 83 6.90 2.79 23.23
C TYR A 83 7.56 1.40 23.29
N MET A 84 6.82 0.36 22.88
CA MET A 84 7.33 -1.00 22.88
C MET A 84 8.49 -1.18 21.90
N GLU A 85 8.43 -0.55 20.73
CA GLU A 85 9.53 -0.52 19.77
C GLU A 85 10.78 0.16 20.34
N TRP A 86 10.64 1.37 20.89
CA TRP A 86 11.78 2.16 21.39
C TRP A 86 12.44 1.50 22.60
N LEU A 87 11.66 0.88 23.48
CA LEU A 87 12.19 0.04 24.55
C LEU A 87 12.97 -1.16 24.00
N HIS A 88 12.42 -1.86 23.00
CA HIS A 88 13.07 -3.03 22.41
C HIS A 88 14.38 -2.68 21.71
N LYS A 89 14.43 -1.53 21.03
CA LYS A 89 15.61 -1.02 20.33
C LYS A 89 16.62 -0.30 21.23
N GLY A 90 16.30 -0.12 22.52
CA GLY A 90 17.16 0.61 23.46
C GLY A 90 17.24 2.12 23.19
N TRP A 91 16.29 2.69 22.42
CA TRP A 91 16.22 4.12 22.12
C TRP A 91 15.58 4.93 23.25
N TYR A 92 14.94 4.26 24.21
CA TYR A 92 14.30 4.88 25.35
C TYR A 92 14.42 4.00 26.58
N GLU A 93 14.58 4.64 27.74
CA GLU A 93 14.47 4.00 29.06
C GLU A 93 13.52 4.84 29.92
N GLY A 94 12.58 4.19 30.61
CA GLY A 94 11.63 4.86 31.49
C GLY A 94 10.20 4.34 31.36
N SER A 95 9.29 4.99 32.08
CA SER A 95 7.88 4.60 32.12
C SER A 95 7.10 5.15 30.92
N PHE A 96 6.00 4.48 30.55
CA PHE A 96 5.14 4.89 29.43
C PHE A 96 4.65 6.34 29.53
N LEU A 97 4.30 6.82 30.73
CA LEU A 97 3.81 8.19 30.90
C LEU A 97 4.89 9.25 30.65
N GLN A 98 6.15 8.93 30.96
CA GLN A 98 7.29 9.80 30.66
C GLN A 98 7.66 9.77 29.17
N PHE A 99 7.29 8.70 28.45
CA PHE A 99 7.52 8.58 27.02
C PHE A 99 6.59 9.47 26.18
N ILE A 100 5.35 9.71 26.62
CA ILE A 100 4.36 10.51 25.87
C ILE A 100 4.89 11.89 25.44
N PRO A 101 5.46 12.75 26.32
CA PRO A 101 5.98 14.04 25.88
C PRO A 101 7.15 13.92 24.90
N VAL A 102 8.02 12.92 25.07
CA VAL A 102 9.14 12.64 24.15
C VAL A 102 8.60 12.28 22.77
N LEU A 103 7.62 11.37 22.71
CA LEU A 103 6.96 10.99 21.47
C LEU A 103 6.28 12.18 20.80
N VAL A 104 5.52 12.99 21.54
CA VAL A 104 4.81 14.14 20.96
C VAL A 104 5.79 15.14 20.35
N GLN A 105 6.91 15.43 21.03
CA GLN A 105 7.94 16.34 20.51
C GLN A 105 8.58 15.78 19.24
N ASP A 106 8.95 14.51 19.23
CA ASP A 106 9.55 13.83 18.09
C ASP A 106 8.59 13.78 16.89
N ARG A 107 7.33 13.38 17.10
CA ARG A 107 6.32 13.38 16.03
C ARG A 107 6.03 14.79 15.51
N PHE A 108 5.97 15.79 16.39
CA PHE A 108 5.79 17.18 15.98
C PHE A 108 6.96 17.66 15.10
N HIS A 109 8.20 17.34 15.46
CA HIS A 109 9.36 17.62 14.63
C HIS A 109 9.21 16.98 13.24
N THR A 110 8.89 15.68 13.16
CA THR A 110 8.66 14.99 11.88
C THR A 110 7.58 15.68 11.03
N LEU A 111 6.47 16.13 11.64
CA LEU A 111 5.41 16.86 10.93
C LEU A 111 5.89 18.17 10.31
N THR A 112 6.87 18.84 10.93
CA THR A 112 7.39 20.13 10.46
C THR A 112 8.55 19.99 9.47
N THR A 113 9.30 18.89 9.52
CA THR A 113 10.50 18.71 8.70
C THR A 113 10.31 17.80 7.49
N THR A 114 9.31 16.92 7.52
CA THR A 114 9.15 15.88 6.49
C THR A 114 7.99 16.18 5.56
N PHE A 115 8.32 16.39 4.27
CA PHE A 115 7.32 16.50 3.20
C PHE A 115 7.28 15.20 2.37
N SER A 116 6.68 14.17 2.96
CA SER A 116 6.54 12.85 2.33
C SER A 116 5.27 12.14 2.83
N PRO A 117 4.66 11.25 2.02
CA PRO A 117 3.59 10.36 2.48
C PRO A 117 3.96 9.49 3.69
N SER A 118 5.25 9.30 3.98
CA SER A 118 5.73 8.57 5.16
C SER A 118 5.26 9.18 6.48
N ILE A 119 4.75 10.42 6.45
CA ILE A 119 4.10 11.07 7.60
C ILE A 119 2.94 10.24 8.18
N PHE A 120 2.22 9.47 7.33
CA PHE A 120 1.13 8.61 7.80
C PHE A 120 1.64 7.42 8.62
N GLU A 121 2.81 6.88 8.27
CA GLU A 121 3.51 5.86 9.05
C GLU A 121 4.14 6.47 10.30
N ALA A 122 4.80 7.62 10.17
CA ALA A 122 5.39 8.31 11.31
C ALA A 122 4.35 8.59 12.41
N LEU A 123 3.12 8.99 12.04
CA LEU A 123 2.06 9.21 13.02
C LEU A 123 1.37 7.92 13.47
N GLY A 124 1.04 7.05 12.53
CA GLY A 124 0.10 5.96 12.74
C GLY A 124 0.74 4.59 12.90
N SER A 125 2.06 4.47 12.71
CA SER A 125 2.75 3.19 12.50
C SER A 125 1.96 2.37 11.47
N HIS A 126 1.48 1.17 11.82
CA HIS A 126 0.71 0.29 10.93
C HIS A 126 -0.63 0.85 10.43
N LEU A 127 -1.11 1.97 10.98
CA LEU A 127 -2.33 2.62 10.52
C LEU A 127 -2.12 3.48 9.26
N TRP A 128 -0.89 3.59 8.75
CA TRP A 128 -0.57 4.38 7.55
C TRP A 128 -1.46 4.07 6.35
N PHE A 129 -1.87 2.79 6.22
CA PHE A 129 -2.77 2.33 5.18
C PHE A 129 -4.12 3.09 5.16
N LEU A 130 -4.67 3.47 6.33
CA LEU A 130 -5.89 4.27 6.40
C LEU A 130 -5.67 5.70 5.87
N GLY A 131 -4.52 6.29 6.17
CA GLY A 131 -4.10 7.58 5.64
C GLY A 131 -4.06 7.57 4.13
N TYR A 132 -3.41 6.55 3.55
CA TYR A 132 -3.33 6.36 2.10
C TYR A 132 -4.71 6.14 1.49
N LEU A 133 -5.56 5.30 2.09
CA LEU A 133 -6.92 5.09 1.58
C LEU A 133 -7.73 6.38 1.55
N LEU A 134 -7.59 7.23 2.57
CA LEU A 134 -8.28 8.52 2.63
C LEU A 134 -7.78 9.43 1.50
N THR A 135 -6.47 9.62 1.38
CA THR A 135 -5.91 10.52 0.37
C THR A 135 -6.17 10.01 -1.05
N PHE A 136 -5.97 8.71 -1.31
CA PHE A 136 -6.28 8.11 -2.61
C PHE A 136 -7.75 8.25 -2.97
N SER A 137 -8.66 8.04 -2.01
CA SER A 137 -10.10 8.22 -2.26
C SER A 137 -10.44 9.65 -2.67
N LEU A 138 -9.76 10.66 -2.11
CA LEU A 138 -10.00 12.07 -2.43
C LEU A 138 -9.30 12.52 -3.71
N ILE A 139 -8.02 12.12 -3.89
CA ILE A 139 -7.21 12.46 -5.07
C ILE A 139 -7.77 11.79 -6.33
N ALA A 140 -8.21 10.53 -6.26
CA ALA A 140 -8.78 9.82 -7.39
C ALA A 140 -10.25 10.20 -7.66
N LEU A 141 -10.91 10.93 -6.76
CA LEU A 141 -12.33 11.26 -6.91
C LEU A 141 -12.65 12.04 -8.19
N PRO A 142 -11.92 13.12 -8.57
CA PRO A 142 -12.16 13.82 -9.84
C PRO A 142 -12.04 12.89 -11.04
N LEU A 143 -11.03 12.00 -11.05
CA LEU A 143 -10.86 10.98 -12.10
C LEU A 143 -12.07 10.03 -12.14
N PHE A 144 -12.52 9.51 -10.99
CA PHE A 144 -13.66 8.60 -10.93
C PHE A 144 -14.97 9.26 -11.34
N LEU A 145 -15.18 10.53 -11.01
CA LEU A 145 -16.33 11.30 -11.47
C LEU A 145 -16.27 11.55 -12.98
N TRP A 146 -15.09 11.87 -13.52
CA TRP A 146 -14.88 12.00 -14.96
C TRP A 146 -15.18 10.67 -15.69
N LEU A 147 -14.76 9.53 -15.13
CA LEU A 147 -15.02 8.20 -15.68
C LEU A 147 -16.52 7.87 -15.80
N LYS A 148 -17.40 8.56 -15.06
CA LYS A 148 -18.86 8.40 -15.16
C LYS A 148 -19.47 9.17 -16.33
N THR A 149 -18.75 10.12 -16.93
CA THR A 149 -19.21 10.87 -18.11
C THR A 149 -19.16 10.01 -19.37
N GLU A 150 -19.80 10.45 -20.46
CA GLU A 150 -19.76 9.74 -21.75
C GLU A 150 -18.34 9.57 -22.30
N ARG A 151 -17.46 10.57 -22.14
CA ARG A 151 -16.05 10.46 -22.52
C ARG A 151 -15.31 9.42 -21.69
N GLY A 152 -15.57 9.42 -20.38
CA GLY A 152 -15.01 8.46 -19.43
C GLY A 152 -15.45 7.03 -19.73
N ARG A 153 -16.74 6.81 -20.01
CA ARG A 153 -17.29 5.51 -20.41
C ARG A 153 -16.67 5.00 -21.71
N ARG A 154 -16.42 5.87 -22.69
CA ARG A 154 -15.69 5.50 -23.91
C ARG A 154 -14.25 5.08 -23.61
N ALA A 155 -13.56 5.78 -22.70
CA ALA A 155 -12.21 5.41 -22.28
C ALA A 155 -12.20 4.03 -21.59
N ILE A 156 -13.15 3.78 -20.67
CA ILE A 156 -13.35 2.45 -20.05
C ILE A 156 -13.62 1.40 -21.12
N ALA A 157 -14.50 1.69 -22.08
CA ALA A 157 -14.86 0.76 -23.14
C ALA A 157 -13.67 0.44 -24.07
N TRP A 158 -12.79 1.41 -24.31
CA TRP A 158 -11.54 1.21 -25.03
C TRP A 158 -10.58 0.32 -24.24
N LEU A 159 -10.38 0.59 -22.95
CA LEU A 159 -9.60 -0.28 -22.05
C LEU A 159 -10.19 -1.69 -21.99
N GLY A 160 -11.53 -1.82 -22.03
CA GLY A 160 -12.23 -3.11 -22.05
C GLY A 160 -11.83 -4.02 -23.21
N LYS A 161 -11.40 -3.45 -24.34
CA LYS A 161 -10.88 -4.23 -25.49
C LYS A 161 -9.59 -4.98 -25.13
N LEU A 162 -8.81 -4.51 -24.16
CA LEU A 162 -7.65 -5.25 -23.65
C LEU A 162 -8.07 -6.56 -22.99
N GLY A 163 -9.24 -6.58 -22.33
CA GLY A 163 -9.78 -7.80 -21.71
C GLY A 163 -10.16 -8.89 -22.71
N GLU A 164 -10.41 -8.54 -23.97
CA GLU A 164 -10.77 -9.50 -25.02
C GLU A 164 -9.59 -10.39 -25.42
N ARG A 165 -8.34 -9.92 -25.25
CA ARG A 165 -7.12 -10.68 -25.59
C ARG A 165 -6.53 -11.36 -24.35
N ARG A 166 -6.10 -12.62 -24.49
CA ARG A 166 -5.36 -13.33 -23.43
C ARG A 166 -4.10 -12.55 -23.04
N GLY A 167 -3.92 -12.33 -21.74
CA GLY A 167 -2.78 -11.57 -21.22
C GLY A 167 -2.89 -10.06 -21.39
N GLY A 168 -3.96 -9.52 -21.98
CA GLY A 168 -4.13 -8.08 -22.15
C GLY A 168 -4.19 -7.30 -20.83
N LEU A 169 -4.54 -7.97 -19.72
CA LEU A 169 -4.49 -7.39 -18.38
C LEU A 169 -3.07 -7.05 -17.90
N LEU A 170 -2.02 -7.67 -18.47
CA LEU A 170 -0.64 -7.36 -18.10
C LEU A 170 -0.26 -5.92 -18.44
N VAL A 171 -1.00 -5.25 -19.33
CA VAL A 171 -0.83 -3.81 -19.62
C VAL A 171 -1.04 -2.95 -18.38
N PHE A 172 -1.89 -3.37 -17.42
CA PHE A 172 -2.10 -2.65 -16.16
C PHE A 172 -0.87 -2.70 -15.22
N ILE A 173 0.14 -3.52 -15.52
CA ILE A 173 1.43 -3.53 -14.81
C ILE A 173 2.29 -2.36 -15.27
N LEU A 174 2.17 -1.90 -16.53
CA LEU A 174 3.06 -0.89 -17.10
C LEU A 174 3.06 0.44 -16.32
N PRO A 175 1.92 1.01 -15.90
CA PRO A 175 1.94 2.23 -15.10
C PRO A 175 2.62 2.04 -13.74
N ALA A 176 2.43 0.88 -13.11
CA ALA A 176 3.06 0.56 -11.82
C ALA A 176 4.57 0.38 -11.97
N ALA A 177 5.01 -0.28 -13.05
CA ALA A 177 6.42 -0.40 -13.40
C ALA A 177 7.05 0.96 -13.72
N ALA A 178 6.37 1.80 -14.50
CA ALA A 178 6.83 3.15 -14.83
C ALA A 178 7.02 4.02 -13.59
N VAL A 179 6.13 3.92 -12.59
CA VAL A 179 6.30 4.60 -11.31
C VAL A 179 7.56 4.12 -10.59
N ARG A 180 7.76 2.80 -10.44
CA ARG A 180 8.96 2.29 -9.75
C ARG A 180 10.24 2.66 -10.50
N MET A 181 10.26 2.54 -11.83
CA MET A 181 11.44 2.87 -12.62
C MET A 181 11.78 4.36 -12.60
N SER A 182 10.79 5.24 -12.47
CA SER A 182 11.01 6.69 -12.48
C SER A 182 11.23 7.29 -11.09
N LEU A 183 10.54 6.82 -10.05
CA LEU A 183 10.59 7.43 -8.72
C LEU A 183 11.51 6.71 -7.73
N GLN A 184 11.69 5.39 -7.83
CA GLN A 184 12.50 4.62 -6.87
C GLN A 184 13.93 5.17 -6.69
N PRO A 185 14.64 5.64 -7.74
CA PRO A 185 15.98 6.20 -7.57
C PRO A 185 16.03 7.49 -6.74
N PHE A 186 14.91 8.22 -6.65
CA PHE A 186 14.85 9.51 -5.94
C PHE A 186 14.18 9.39 -4.56
N PHE A 187 13.23 8.46 -4.42
CA PHE A 187 12.45 8.25 -3.20
C PHE A 187 12.46 6.76 -2.83
N PRO A 188 13.60 6.25 -2.32
CA PRO A 188 13.76 4.82 -2.05
C PRO A 188 13.11 4.37 -0.73
N GLY A 189 12.79 5.31 0.17
CA GLY A 189 12.32 5.02 1.52
C GLY A 189 10.97 4.28 1.57
N TYR A 190 10.79 3.49 2.62
CA TYR A 190 9.52 2.82 2.89
C TYR A 190 8.39 3.84 3.09
N THR A 191 7.23 3.58 2.49
CA THR A 191 6.07 4.47 2.49
C THR A 191 6.37 5.90 1.99
N ASP A 192 7.41 6.08 1.17
CA ASP A 192 7.70 7.37 0.54
C ASP A 192 6.90 7.53 -0.78
N TRP A 193 7.21 8.59 -1.54
CA TRP A 193 6.53 8.97 -2.77
C TRP A 193 6.46 7.85 -3.82
N THR A 194 7.50 7.00 -3.94
CA THR A 194 7.48 5.87 -4.87
C THR A 194 6.39 4.87 -4.50
N ASP A 195 6.36 4.43 -3.24
CA ASP A 195 5.36 3.48 -2.75
C ASP A 195 3.96 4.08 -2.79
N TYR A 196 3.82 5.36 -2.43
CA TYR A 196 2.56 6.08 -2.49
C TYR A 196 1.98 6.14 -3.91
N ALA A 197 2.79 6.54 -4.90
CA ALA A 197 2.37 6.58 -6.30
C ALA A 197 2.09 5.17 -6.84
N TYR A 198 2.92 4.19 -6.49
CA TYR A 198 2.75 2.79 -6.88
C TYR A 198 1.43 2.23 -6.37
N MET A 199 1.10 2.44 -5.09
CA MET A 199 -0.16 2.01 -4.50
C MET A 199 -1.38 2.76 -5.03
N LEU A 200 -1.24 4.06 -5.35
CA LEU A 200 -2.29 4.83 -6.02
C LEU A 200 -2.62 4.25 -7.40
N VAL A 201 -1.61 3.81 -8.16
CA VAL A 201 -1.84 3.12 -9.44
C VAL A 201 -2.69 1.87 -9.23
N PHE A 202 -2.34 1.00 -8.27
CA PHE A 202 -3.15 -0.19 -7.97
C PHE A 202 -4.58 0.16 -7.54
N PHE A 203 -4.75 1.20 -6.73
CA PHE A 203 -6.05 1.70 -6.32
C PHE A 203 -6.90 2.13 -7.53
N VAL A 204 -6.33 2.89 -8.46
CA VAL A 204 -7.02 3.30 -9.71
C VAL A 204 -7.29 2.10 -10.61
N CYS A 205 -6.32 1.19 -10.77
CA CYS A 205 -6.48 -0.04 -11.54
C CYS A 205 -7.64 -0.89 -11.00
N GLY A 206 -7.80 -0.98 -9.68
CA GLY A 206 -8.93 -1.68 -9.07
C GLY A 206 -10.28 -1.13 -9.48
N TYR A 207 -10.42 0.21 -9.50
CA TYR A 207 -11.64 0.84 -10.03
C TYR A 207 -11.87 0.48 -11.50
N LEU A 208 -10.83 0.60 -12.34
CA LEU A 208 -10.93 0.39 -13.79
C LEU A 208 -11.23 -1.07 -14.17
N LEU A 209 -10.56 -2.03 -13.53
CA LEU A 209 -10.67 -3.45 -13.82
C LEU A 209 -12.07 -4.02 -13.57
N PHE A 210 -12.84 -3.41 -12.66
CA PHE A 210 -14.22 -3.78 -12.38
C PHE A 210 -15.26 -2.85 -13.03
N ALA A 211 -14.81 -1.85 -13.80
CA ALA A 211 -15.70 -0.91 -14.47
C ALA A 211 -16.33 -1.46 -15.76
N ASP A 212 -15.78 -2.53 -16.34
CA ASP A 212 -16.27 -3.18 -17.56
C ASP A 212 -16.27 -4.71 -17.40
N GLU A 213 -17.36 -5.38 -17.77
CA GLU A 213 -17.51 -6.84 -17.64
C GLU A 213 -16.47 -7.62 -18.46
N ARG A 214 -15.95 -7.05 -19.56
CA ARG A 214 -14.88 -7.71 -20.35
C ARG A 214 -13.57 -7.80 -19.59
N LEU A 215 -13.26 -6.80 -18.76
CA LEU A 215 -12.08 -6.82 -17.89
C LEU A 215 -12.26 -7.84 -16.76
N VAL A 216 -13.45 -7.88 -16.14
CA VAL A 216 -13.78 -8.90 -15.13
C VAL A 216 -13.72 -10.31 -15.73
N GLY A 217 -14.23 -10.50 -16.95
CA GLY A 217 -14.13 -11.75 -17.69
C GLY A 217 -12.66 -12.14 -17.95
N ALA A 218 -11.81 -11.18 -18.30
CA ALA A 218 -10.38 -11.41 -18.47
C ALA A 218 -9.70 -11.84 -17.16
N ILE A 219 -10.07 -11.27 -16.00
CA ILE A 219 -9.55 -11.69 -14.69
C ILE A 219 -9.89 -13.17 -14.45
N ARG A 220 -11.16 -13.56 -14.67
CA ARG A 220 -11.61 -14.94 -14.51
C ARG A 220 -10.93 -15.92 -15.47
N ARG A 221 -10.61 -15.46 -16.68
CA ARG A 221 -9.91 -16.26 -17.70
C ARG A 221 -8.43 -16.42 -17.39
N ASP A 222 -7.75 -15.34 -17.00
CA ASP A 222 -6.29 -15.24 -16.97
C ASP A 222 -5.70 -15.33 -15.55
N TRP A 223 -6.49 -15.53 -14.49
CA TRP A 223 -5.98 -15.57 -13.10
C TRP A 223 -4.88 -16.62 -12.89
N LYS A 224 -4.97 -17.79 -13.55
CA LYS A 224 -3.93 -18.84 -13.46
C LYS A 224 -2.63 -18.39 -14.11
N LEU A 225 -2.72 -17.69 -15.24
CA LEU A 225 -1.56 -17.10 -15.91
C LEU A 225 -0.94 -16.02 -15.02
N ALA A 226 -1.75 -15.11 -14.46
CA ALA A 226 -1.30 -14.07 -13.56
C ALA A 226 -0.64 -14.65 -12.30
N LEU A 227 -1.22 -15.71 -11.71
CA LEU A 227 -0.64 -16.43 -10.58
C LEU A 227 0.68 -17.10 -10.95
N GLY A 228 0.75 -17.76 -12.10
CA GLY A 228 1.99 -18.38 -12.60
C GLY A 228 3.11 -17.36 -12.82
N VAL A 229 2.79 -16.21 -13.45
CA VAL A 229 3.73 -15.10 -13.61
C VAL A 229 4.16 -14.55 -12.25
N GLY A 230 3.22 -14.31 -11.33
CA GLY A 230 3.54 -13.81 -9.99
C GLY A 230 4.43 -14.76 -9.18
N LEU A 231 4.17 -16.07 -9.24
CA LEU A 231 5.01 -17.08 -8.60
C LEU A 231 6.41 -17.12 -9.24
N LEU A 232 6.50 -17.10 -10.57
CA LEU A 232 7.78 -17.08 -11.27
C LEU A 232 8.59 -15.82 -10.94
N SER A 233 7.96 -14.64 -10.97
CA SER A 233 8.60 -13.39 -10.57
C SER A 233 9.10 -13.42 -9.12
N THR A 234 8.33 -14.03 -8.21
CA THR A 234 8.74 -14.20 -6.82
C THR A 234 9.94 -15.13 -6.69
N LEU A 235 9.96 -16.24 -7.43
CA LEU A 235 11.09 -17.17 -7.45
C LEU A 235 12.36 -16.50 -8.01
N ILE A 236 12.23 -15.69 -9.05
CA ILE A 236 13.34 -14.90 -9.60
C ILE A 236 13.86 -13.92 -8.55
N MET A 237 12.98 -13.22 -7.85
CA MET A 237 13.35 -12.27 -6.79
C MET A 237 14.07 -12.98 -5.63
N LEU A 238 13.58 -14.15 -5.21
CA LEU A 238 14.23 -14.97 -4.18
C LEU A 238 15.60 -15.48 -4.65
N GLY A 239 15.72 -15.90 -5.91
CA GLY A 239 17.00 -16.29 -6.51
C GLY A 239 18.01 -15.14 -6.52
N GLY A 240 17.58 -13.93 -6.88
CA GLY A 240 18.42 -12.73 -6.84
C GLY A 240 18.88 -12.35 -5.42
N LEU A 241 17.98 -12.46 -4.43
CA LEU A 241 18.33 -12.26 -3.02
C LEU A 241 19.35 -13.29 -2.52
N ALA A 242 19.19 -14.56 -2.91
CA ALA A 242 20.12 -15.64 -2.55
C ALA A 242 21.50 -15.52 -3.23
N ALA A 243 21.56 -14.92 -4.43
CA ALA A 243 22.78 -14.77 -5.22
C ALA A 243 23.68 -13.58 -4.81
N GLY A 244 23.36 -12.87 -3.72
CA GLY A 244 24.18 -11.77 -3.20
C GLY A 244 23.51 -10.39 -3.17
N GLY A 245 22.22 -10.28 -3.47
CA GLY A 245 21.45 -9.03 -3.39
C GLY A 245 21.13 -8.57 -1.96
N GLN A 246 22.03 -8.74 -0.99
CA GLN A 246 21.78 -8.36 0.42
C GLN A 246 21.69 -6.85 0.66
N GLN A 247 22.16 -6.01 -0.28
CA GLN A 247 22.07 -4.54 -0.14
C GLN A 247 20.62 -4.02 -0.10
N TRP A 248 19.65 -4.71 -0.70
CA TRP A 248 18.25 -4.23 -0.77
C TRP A 248 17.39 -4.55 0.46
N VAL A 249 17.87 -5.41 1.37
CA VAL A 249 17.10 -5.85 2.56
C VAL A 249 17.51 -5.06 3.81
N GLN A 250 18.67 -4.40 3.78
CA GLN A 250 19.28 -3.76 4.96
C GLN A 250 19.07 -2.25 5.07
N ASP A 251 18.57 -1.57 4.04
CA ASP A 251 18.23 -0.15 4.17
C ASP A 251 16.76 0.03 4.58
N PRO A 252 16.48 0.69 5.72
CA PRO A 252 15.14 1.04 6.17
C PRO A 252 14.40 2.01 5.21
#